data_AF-A0A7W1IZB6-F1
#
_entry.id   AF-A0A7W1IZB6-F1
#
_cell.length_a   1.000
_cell.length_b   1.000
_cell.length_c   1.000
_cell.angle_alpha   90.00
_cell.angle_beta   90.00
_cell.angle_gamma   90.00
#
_symmetry.space_group_name_H-M   'P 1'
#
loop_
_entity.id
_entity.type
_entity.pdbx_description
1 polymer ?
#
loop_
_entity_poly.entity_id
_entity_poly.type
_entity_poly.pdbx_seq_one_letter_code
_entity_poly.pdbx_strand_id
1 'polypeptide(L)'
;MRTLALPDLLRGLIFQRGWSITAAAHAAGISPLAVDRWCKEQTSAATTWLRLIAGFRAQVVIVRGGDVWSVQVPTVASQARERERKTWRHRRFVHYLHAIAVQNDKLKRSEREQRARTYVANEEARIVASIEEARRRMTTVLLAGELVGMRPALQALARAANLSADELSFASGVGCDATGKALILAADGRLMPLRRLLAALDARLELHLPSGARVVIARCDATAYEHTSSANSATTTRTTRSIRQDRAQHDGSASRSRLDRDEVLRLYDAGLPITQIASSAGISRQRVHAIAKSAGRTLRRVVVAAARSREAAEILA
;
A
#
# COMPACT_ATOMS: atom_id res chain seq x y z
N MET A 1 21.95 -17.03 -15.25
CA MET A 1 20.89 -16.00 -15.20
C MET A 1 21.50 -14.67 -14.78
N ARG A 2 21.33 -13.59 -15.55
CA ARG A 2 21.74 -12.24 -15.14
C ARG A 2 20.67 -11.65 -14.22
N THR A 3 21.09 -11.02 -13.12
CA THR A 3 20.21 -10.30 -12.20
C THR A 3 20.30 -8.81 -12.49
N LEU A 4 19.17 -8.17 -12.78
CA LEU A 4 19.09 -6.76 -13.15
C LEU A 4 18.05 -6.04 -12.31
N ALA A 5 18.27 -4.75 -12.06
CA ALA A 5 17.23 -3.91 -11.47
C ALA A 5 16.02 -3.84 -12.41
N LEU A 6 14.81 -3.84 -11.85
CA LEU A 6 13.58 -3.81 -12.63
C LEU A 6 13.55 -2.64 -13.65
N PRO A 7 13.94 -1.40 -13.29
CA PRO A 7 13.94 -0.29 -14.25
C PRO A 7 14.87 -0.52 -15.44
N ASP A 8 16.05 -1.08 -15.20
CA ASP A 8 17.08 -1.33 -16.22
C ASP A 8 16.61 -2.41 -17.20
N LEU A 9 15.98 -3.46 -16.66
CA LEU A 9 15.40 -4.54 -17.44
C LEU A 9 14.26 -4.01 -18.33
N LEU A 10 13.36 -3.19 -17.80
CA LEU A 10 12.30 -2.57 -18.60
C LEU A 10 12.86 -1.67 -19.71
N ARG A 11 13.88 -0.86 -19.40
CA ARG A 11 14.58 -0.04 -20.42
C ARG A 11 15.20 -0.91 -21.51
N GLY A 12 15.90 -1.98 -21.12
CA GLY A 12 16.49 -2.93 -22.06
C GLY A 12 15.46 -3.59 -22.96
N LEU A 13 14.33 -4.05 -22.42
CA LEU A 13 13.25 -4.66 -23.21
C LEU A 13 12.60 -3.69 -24.19
N ILE A 14 12.36 -2.44 -23.78
CA ILE A 14 11.83 -1.37 -24.65
C ILE A 14 12.82 -1.08 -25.78
N PHE A 15 14.10 -0.93 -25.44
CA PHE A 15 15.16 -0.67 -26.41
C PHE A 15 15.32 -1.80 -27.43
N GLN A 16 15.31 -3.06 -26.97
CA GLN A 16 15.37 -4.24 -27.85
C GLN A 16 14.20 -4.32 -28.83
N ARG A 17 13.06 -3.72 -28.49
CA ARG A 17 11.89 -3.67 -29.37
C ARG A 17 11.93 -2.47 -30.34
N GLY A 18 12.95 -1.61 -30.24
CA GLY A 18 13.08 -0.39 -31.03
C GLY A 18 12.04 0.67 -30.68
N TRP A 19 11.48 0.63 -29.47
CA TRP A 19 10.40 1.51 -29.06
C TRP A 19 10.89 2.75 -28.31
N SER A 20 10.22 3.87 -28.55
CA SER A 20 10.27 5.01 -27.64
C SER A 20 9.41 4.76 -26.40
N ILE A 21 9.60 5.56 -25.34
CA ILE A 21 8.75 5.54 -24.15
C ILE A 21 7.27 5.79 -24.50
N THR A 22 7.00 6.69 -25.45
CA THR A 22 5.64 7.00 -25.91
C THR A 22 5.01 5.84 -26.67
N ALA A 23 5.77 5.16 -27.54
CA ALA A 23 5.30 3.98 -28.27
C ALA A 23 5.00 2.82 -27.31
N ALA A 24 5.88 2.56 -26.34
CA ALA A 24 5.67 1.54 -25.32
C ALA A 24 4.43 1.84 -24.46
N ALA A 25 4.21 3.11 -24.11
CA ALA A 25 3.05 3.54 -23.33
C ALA A 25 1.74 3.34 -24.10
N HIS A 26 1.72 3.71 -25.38
CA HIS A 26 0.58 3.49 -26.26
C HIS A 26 0.25 2.00 -26.40
N ALA A 27 1.26 1.16 -26.70
CA ALA A 27 1.08 -0.28 -26.82
C ALA A 27 0.58 -0.93 -25.51
N ALA A 28 0.98 -0.39 -24.36
CA ALA A 28 0.55 -0.87 -23.05
C ALA A 28 -0.76 -0.24 -22.54
N GLY A 29 -1.35 0.73 -23.24
CA GLY A 29 -2.56 1.42 -22.77
C GLY A 29 -2.36 2.11 -21.41
N ILE A 30 -1.19 2.73 -21.20
CA ILE A 30 -0.83 3.50 -20.00
C ILE A 30 -0.22 4.83 -20.37
N SER A 31 -0.10 5.75 -19.40
CA SER A 31 0.50 7.06 -19.68
C SER A 31 2.02 6.95 -19.92
N PRO A 32 2.59 7.77 -20.83
CA PRO A 32 4.05 7.84 -21.02
C PRO A 32 4.82 8.16 -19.74
N LEU A 33 4.25 8.99 -18.87
CA LEU A 33 4.83 9.30 -17.57
C LEU A 33 4.92 8.07 -16.65
N ALA A 34 3.97 7.14 -16.74
CA ALA A 34 4.04 5.90 -15.98
C ALA A 34 5.19 5.02 -16.49
N VAL A 35 5.34 4.87 -17.80
CA VAL A 35 6.46 4.12 -18.40
C VAL A 35 7.79 4.75 -18.02
N ASP A 36 7.94 6.07 -18.21
CA ASP A 36 9.15 6.81 -17.83
C ASP A 36 9.52 6.59 -16.36
N ARG A 37 8.53 6.68 -15.45
CA ARG A 37 8.74 6.42 -14.03
C ARG A 37 9.23 4.99 -13.78
N TRP A 38 8.60 3.99 -14.36
CA TRP A 38 8.99 2.58 -14.20
C TRP A 38 10.38 2.27 -14.77
N CYS A 39 10.80 3.01 -15.81
CA CYS A 39 12.12 2.90 -16.42
C CYS A 39 13.23 3.64 -15.66
N LYS A 40 12.89 4.68 -14.90
CA LYS A 40 13.86 5.49 -14.12
C LYS A 40 14.03 5.02 -12.68
N GLU A 41 12.93 4.68 -12.02
CA GLU A 41 12.92 4.39 -10.59
C GLU A 41 12.06 3.17 -10.25
N GLN A 42 12.48 2.48 -9.20
CA GLN A 42 11.67 1.41 -8.66
C GLN A 42 10.59 1.96 -7.74
N THR A 43 9.34 1.95 -8.21
CA THR A 43 8.21 2.50 -7.45
C THR A 43 8.05 1.84 -6.08
N SER A 44 7.53 2.58 -5.10
CA SER A 44 7.29 2.05 -3.74
C SER A 44 6.38 0.82 -3.74
N ALA A 45 5.42 0.74 -4.67
CA ALA A 45 4.56 -0.42 -4.85
C ALA A 45 5.34 -1.65 -5.32
N ALA A 46 6.21 -1.50 -6.33
CA ALA A 46 7.08 -2.60 -6.77
C ALA A 46 8.08 -3.01 -5.71
N THR A 47 8.71 -2.06 -5.03
CA THR A 47 9.64 -2.34 -3.92
C THR A 47 8.95 -3.14 -2.81
N THR A 48 7.74 -2.73 -2.43
CA THR A 48 6.93 -3.45 -1.44
C THR A 48 6.65 -4.87 -1.91
N TRP A 49 6.14 -5.04 -3.14
CA TRP A 49 5.80 -6.34 -3.66
C TRP A 49 7.03 -7.26 -3.80
N LEU A 50 8.13 -6.78 -4.38
CA LEU A 50 9.38 -7.55 -4.53
C LEU A 50 9.94 -7.99 -3.18
N ARG A 51 9.89 -7.12 -2.15
CA ARG A 51 10.33 -7.48 -0.79
C ARG A 51 9.44 -8.52 -0.15
N LEU A 52 8.12 -8.42 -0.35
CA LEU A 52 7.17 -9.42 0.16
C LEU A 52 7.40 -10.78 -0.49
N ILE A 53 7.61 -10.83 -1.81
CA ILE A 53 7.95 -12.07 -2.53
C ILE A 53 9.26 -12.67 -2.01
N ALA A 54 10.29 -11.85 -1.81
CA ALA A 54 11.55 -12.32 -1.22
C ALA A 54 11.41 -12.82 0.23
N GLY A 55 10.37 -12.38 0.97
CA GLY A 55 10.00 -12.94 2.27
C GLY A 55 9.74 -14.45 2.22
N PHE A 56 9.23 -14.95 1.09
CA PHE A 56 9.02 -16.37 0.81
C PHE A 56 10.25 -17.08 0.21
N ARG A 57 11.37 -16.37 0.05
CA ARG A 57 12.55 -16.82 -0.71
C ARG A 57 12.26 -17.16 -2.17
N ALA A 58 11.14 -16.67 -2.70
CA ALA A 58 10.82 -16.79 -4.11
C ALA A 58 11.62 -15.77 -4.92
N GLN A 59 12.06 -16.18 -6.11
CA GLN A 59 12.75 -15.33 -7.07
C GLN A 59 11.75 -14.81 -8.09
N VAL A 60 11.81 -13.51 -8.37
CA VAL A 60 11.01 -12.90 -9.43
C VAL A 60 11.83 -12.90 -10.72
N VAL A 61 11.22 -13.40 -11.78
CA VAL A 61 11.85 -13.58 -13.07
C VAL A 61 10.95 -12.98 -14.15
N ILE A 62 11.56 -12.34 -15.14
CA ILE A 62 10.88 -11.90 -16.35
C ILE A 62 11.33 -12.80 -17.50
N VAL A 63 10.35 -13.32 -18.24
CA VAL A 63 10.57 -14.25 -19.36
C VAL A 63 10.00 -13.65 -20.64
N ARG A 64 10.78 -13.68 -21.72
CA ARG A 64 10.35 -13.28 -23.08
C ARG A 64 10.95 -14.24 -24.09
N GLY A 65 10.10 -14.99 -24.80
CA GLY A 65 10.58 -16.07 -25.66
C GLY A 65 11.45 -17.07 -24.89
N GLY A 66 12.67 -17.32 -25.35
CA GLY A 66 13.66 -18.17 -24.68
C GLY A 66 14.50 -17.46 -23.61
N ASP A 67 14.40 -16.13 -23.49
CA ASP A 67 15.23 -15.35 -22.58
C ASP A 67 14.60 -15.25 -21.17
N VAL A 68 15.47 -15.37 -20.17
CA VAL A 68 15.08 -15.39 -18.75
C VAL A 68 15.99 -14.47 -17.94
N TRP A 69 15.39 -13.44 -17.32
CA TRP A 69 16.11 -12.47 -16.50
C TRP A 69 15.61 -12.46 -15.06
N SER A 70 16.55 -12.52 -14.12
CA SER A 70 16.26 -12.39 -12.69
C SER A 70 16.07 -10.92 -12.33
N VAL A 71 15.00 -10.61 -11.60
CA VAL A 71 14.75 -9.26 -11.09
C VAL A 71 15.44 -9.10 -9.73
N GLN A 72 16.29 -8.10 -9.62
CA GLN A 72 16.94 -7.75 -8.37
C GLN A 72 15.91 -7.30 -7.33
N VAL A 73 15.95 -7.92 -6.16
CA VAL A 73 15.14 -7.50 -5.02
C VAL A 73 15.88 -6.42 -4.23
N PRO A 74 15.23 -5.29 -3.90
CA PRO A 74 15.84 -4.27 -3.05
C PRO A 74 16.15 -4.83 -1.67
N THR A 75 17.42 -4.81 -1.30
CA THR A 75 17.85 -5.15 0.05
C THR A 75 17.19 -4.19 1.05
N VAL A 76 16.73 -4.73 2.17
CA VAL A 76 16.29 -3.93 3.31
C VAL A 76 17.49 -3.81 4.24
N ALA A 77 17.94 -2.58 4.48
CA ALA A 77 18.98 -2.33 5.46
C ALA A 77 18.57 -2.93 6.82
N SER A 78 19.49 -3.62 7.50
CA SER A 78 19.23 -4.26 8.81
C SER A 78 18.62 -3.28 9.81
N GLN A 79 19.04 -2.00 9.76
CA GLN A 79 18.47 -0.92 10.58
C GLN A 79 16.98 -0.68 10.32
N ALA A 80 16.52 -0.75 9.07
CA ALA A 80 15.11 -0.55 8.74
C ALA A 80 14.26 -1.72 9.25
N ARG A 81 14.75 -2.96 9.16
CA ARG A 81 14.10 -4.13 9.76
C ARG A 81 13.99 -3.98 11.28
N GLU A 82 15.06 -3.56 11.94
CA GLU A 82 15.06 -3.38 13.40
C GLU A 82 14.12 -2.26 13.86
N ARG A 83 14.01 -1.17 13.09
CA ARG A 83 13.02 -0.10 13.36
C ARG A 83 11.59 -0.62 13.30
N GLU A 84 11.24 -1.42 12.29
CA GLU A 84 9.92 -2.04 12.20
C GLU A 84 9.68 -3.00 13.37
N ARG A 85 10.67 -3.83 13.73
CA ARG A 85 10.59 -4.73 14.89
C ARG A 85 10.36 -3.98 16.20
N LYS A 86 11.11 -2.91 16.45
CA LYS A 86 10.90 -2.03 17.62
C LYS A 86 9.50 -1.44 17.64
N THR A 87 9.02 -0.99 16.48
CA THR A 87 7.69 -0.40 16.35
C THR A 87 6.60 -1.43 16.64
N TRP A 88 6.74 -2.66 16.13
CA TRP A 88 5.84 -3.77 16.44
C TRP A 88 5.87 -4.14 17.92
N ARG A 89 7.07 -4.29 18.51
CA ARG A 89 7.24 -4.61 19.94
C ARG A 89 6.55 -3.58 20.82
N HIS A 90 6.69 -2.30 20.49
CA HIS A 90 6.04 -1.21 21.21
C HIS A 90 4.51 -1.29 21.10
N ARG A 91 3.95 -1.51 19.90
CA ARG A 91 2.49 -1.66 19.71
C ARG A 91 1.94 -2.83 20.52
N ARG A 92 2.60 -4.00 20.46
CA ARG A 92 2.19 -5.19 21.20
C ARG A 92 2.33 -5.02 22.70
N PHE A 93 3.39 -4.35 23.15
CA PHE A 93 3.59 -4.03 24.56
C PHE A 93 2.43 -3.18 25.10
N VAL A 94 2.07 -2.09 24.41
CA VAL A 94 0.94 -1.23 24.81
C VAL A 94 -0.38 -2.01 24.81
N HIS A 95 -0.61 -2.85 23.80
CA HIS A 95 -1.79 -3.71 23.72
C HIS A 95 -1.88 -4.67 24.93
N TYR A 96 -0.81 -5.40 25.25
CA TYR A 96 -0.81 -6.32 26.39
C TYR A 96 -0.88 -5.59 27.72
N LEU A 97 -0.23 -4.44 27.85
CA LEU A 97 -0.31 -3.63 29.06
C LEU A 97 -1.76 -3.22 29.35
N HIS A 98 -2.49 -2.79 28.32
CA HIS A 98 -3.91 -2.47 28.43
C HIS A 98 -4.76 -3.71 28.74
N ALA A 99 -4.55 -4.82 28.02
CA ALA A 99 -5.30 -6.06 28.24
C ALA A 99 -5.13 -6.59 29.67
N ILE A 100 -3.90 -6.58 30.20
CA ILE A 100 -3.61 -7.01 31.58
C ILE A 100 -4.23 -6.05 32.59
N ALA A 101 -4.19 -4.75 32.33
CA ALA A 101 -4.81 -3.76 33.21
C ALA A 101 -6.34 -3.94 33.31
N VAL A 102 -6.99 -4.31 32.20
CA VAL A 102 -8.44 -4.60 32.18
C VAL A 102 -8.75 -5.92 32.90
N GLN A 103 -7.90 -6.94 32.77
CA GLN A 103 -8.11 -8.25 33.39
C GLN A 103 -7.75 -8.30 34.89
N ASN A 104 -6.82 -7.44 35.33
CA ASN A 104 -6.32 -7.42 36.71
C ASN A 104 -5.95 -5.98 37.11
N ASP A 105 -6.92 -5.27 37.67
CA ASP A 105 -6.78 -3.89 38.14
C ASP A 105 -5.91 -3.77 39.41
N LYS A 106 -5.88 -4.83 40.23
CA LYS A 106 -5.10 -4.89 41.48
C LYS A 106 -3.58 -5.03 41.29
N LEU A 107 -3.11 -5.35 40.09
CA LEU A 107 -1.68 -5.53 39.83
C LEU A 107 -0.94 -4.19 39.83
N LYS A 108 0.22 -4.17 40.51
CA LYS A 108 1.12 -3.02 40.47
C LYS A 108 1.59 -2.76 39.04
N ARG A 109 1.82 -1.49 38.69
CA ARG A 109 2.23 -1.09 37.33
C ARG A 109 3.48 -1.82 36.86
N SER A 110 4.49 -1.95 37.72
CA SER A 110 5.75 -2.66 37.41
C SER A 110 5.52 -4.13 37.05
N GLU A 111 4.62 -4.82 37.76
CA GLU A 111 4.26 -6.22 37.47
C GLU A 111 3.51 -6.35 36.15
N ARG A 112 2.60 -5.43 35.84
CA ARG A 112 1.91 -5.38 34.54
C ARG A 112 2.87 -5.16 33.39
N GLU A 113 3.81 -4.22 33.53
CA GLU A 113 4.84 -3.96 32.52
C GLU A 113 5.76 -5.17 32.33
N GLN A 114 6.18 -5.82 33.42
CA GLN A 114 7.01 -7.02 33.33
C GLN A 114 6.28 -8.16 32.60
N ARG A 115 5.03 -8.43 32.96
CA ARG A 115 4.21 -9.46 32.27
C ARG A 115 4.01 -9.11 30.80
N ALA A 116 3.68 -7.85 30.47
CA ALA A 116 3.53 -7.41 29.09
C ALA A 116 4.82 -7.61 28.27
N ARG A 117 6.00 -7.31 28.85
CA ARG A 117 7.30 -7.60 28.18
C ARG A 117 7.50 -9.09 27.92
N THR A 118 7.18 -9.94 28.90
CA THR A 118 7.25 -11.40 28.73
C THR A 118 6.32 -11.89 27.62
N TYR A 119 5.08 -11.38 27.54
CA TYR A 119 4.17 -11.73 26.45
C TYR A 119 4.68 -11.31 25.08
N VAL A 120 5.22 -10.09 24.96
CA VAL A 120 5.82 -9.61 23.70
C VAL A 120 7.00 -10.47 23.29
N ALA A 121 7.91 -10.80 24.21
CA ALA A 121 9.07 -11.64 23.93
C ALA A 121 8.64 -13.05 23.47
N ASN A 122 7.64 -13.64 24.12
CA ASN A 122 7.10 -14.95 23.75
C ASN A 122 6.38 -14.93 22.39
N GLU A 123 5.68 -13.84 22.06
CA GLU A 123 5.05 -13.66 20.75
C GLU A 123 6.10 -13.47 19.65
N GLU A 124 7.15 -12.67 19.89
CA GLU A 124 8.26 -12.49 18.94
C GLU A 124 8.98 -13.81 18.66
N ALA A 125 9.29 -14.60 19.71
CA ALA A 125 9.90 -15.91 19.54
C ALA A 125 9.02 -16.86 18.71
N ARG A 126 7.70 -16.84 18.93
CA ARG A 126 6.74 -17.62 18.14
C ARG A 126 6.71 -17.18 16.67
N ILE A 127 6.72 -15.88 16.40
CA ILE A 127 6.79 -15.35 15.04
C ILE A 127 8.08 -15.79 14.34
N VAL A 128 9.23 -15.71 15.02
CA VAL A 128 10.51 -16.15 14.46
C VAL A 128 10.48 -17.64 14.11
N ALA A 129 10.01 -18.48 15.02
CA ALA A 129 9.85 -19.91 14.78
C ALA A 129 8.89 -20.21 13.61
N SER A 130 7.75 -19.51 13.55
CA SER A 130 6.76 -19.63 12.47
C SER A 130 7.35 -19.25 11.10
N ILE A 131 8.17 -18.19 11.03
CA ILE A 131 8.86 -17.79 9.80
C ILE A 131 9.86 -18.87 9.35
N GLU A 132 10.58 -19.51 10.28
CA GLU A 132 11.50 -20.59 9.96
C GLU A 132 10.78 -21.86 9.49
N GLU A 133 9.65 -22.19 10.12
CA GLU A 133 8.78 -23.26 9.66
C GLU A 133 8.21 -22.98 8.26
N ALA A 134 7.71 -21.77 8.02
CA ALA A 134 7.22 -21.35 6.71
C ALA A 134 8.31 -21.44 5.63
N ARG A 135 9.56 -21.08 5.95
CA ARG A 135 10.69 -21.25 5.02
C ARG A 135 10.95 -22.71 4.67
N ARG A 136 10.82 -23.63 5.64
CA ARG A 136 10.90 -25.08 5.40
C ARG A 136 9.72 -25.59 4.57
N ARG A 137 8.50 -25.09 4.80
CA ARG A 137 7.35 -25.41 3.94
C ARG A 137 7.58 -24.95 2.50
N MET A 138 8.11 -23.75 2.29
CA MET A 138 8.35 -23.21 0.95
C MET A 138 9.34 -24.03 0.10
N THR A 139 10.18 -24.88 0.69
CA THR A 139 11.05 -25.81 -0.07
C THR A 139 10.32 -27.04 -0.58
N THR A 140 9.12 -27.34 -0.08
CA THR A 140 8.30 -28.50 -0.52
C THR A 140 6.97 -28.09 -1.16
N VAL A 141 6.59 -26.81 -1.10
CA VAL A 141 5.37 -26.28 -1.73
C VAL A 141 5.38 -26.50 -3.24
N LEU A 142 4.35 -27.17 -3.75
CA LEU A 142 4.14 -27.44 -5.18
C LEU A 142 3.17 -26.44 -5.83
N LEU A 143 3.13 -25.20 -5.34
CA LEU A 143 2.30 -24.15 -5.94
C LEU A 143 2.82 -23.85 -7.35
N ALA A 144 2.15 -24.40 -8.35
CA ALA A 144 2.47 -24.25 -9.76
C ALA A 144 1.19 -23.91 -10.53
N GLY A 145 1.36 -23.19 -11.64
CA GLY A 145 0.26 -22.79 -12.51
C GLY A 145 0.24 -21.30 -12.78
N GLU A 146 -0.88 -20.85 -13.36
CA GLU A 146 -1.07 -19.48 -13.79
C GLU A 146 -2.01 -18.73 -12.84
N LEU A 147 -1.60 -17.54 -12.39
CA LEU A 147 -2.37 -16.68 -11.50
C LEU A 147 -2.63 -15.32 -12.14
N VAL A 148 -3.86 -14.84 -12.05
CA VAL A 148 -4.27 -13.56 -12.61
C VAL A 148 -3.94 -12.43 -11.64
N GLY A 149 -2.68 -12.00 -11.64
CA GLY A 149 -2.24 -10.79 -10.95
C GLY A 149 -1.14 -10.99 -9.91
N MET A 150 -0.48 -9.88 -9.59
CA MET A 150 0.66 -9.85 -8.68
C MET A 150 0.24 -9.96 -7.22
N ARG A 151 -0.87 -9.33 -6.82
CA ARG A 151 -1.40 -9.47 -5.44
C ARG A 151 -2.05 -10.83 -5.19
N PRO A 152 -2.86 -11.40 -6.11
CA PRO A 152 -3.36 -12.77 -5.94
C PRO A 152 -2.23 -13.79 -5.84
N ALA A 153 -1.13 -13.62 -6.60
CA ALA A 153 0.06 -14.46 -6.46
C ALA A 153 0.69 -14.35 -5.06
N LEU A 154 0.77 -13.14 -4.51
CA LEU A 154 1.23 -12.92 -3.14
C LEU A 154 0.32 -13.60 -2.10
N GLN A 155 -1.01 -13.51 -2.28
CA GLN A 155 -1.98 -14.15 -1.40
C GLN A 155 -1.86 -15.68 -1.44
N ALA A 156 -1.72 -16.26 -2.64
CA ALA A 156 -1.53 -17.70 -2.81
C ALA A 156 -0.26 -18.18 -2.10
N LEU A 157 0.85 -17.43 -2.20
CA LEU A 157 2.09 -17.72 -1.47
C LEU A 157 1.92 -17.59 0.04
N ALA A 158 1.24 -16.56 0.52
CA ALA A 158 0.96 -16.38 1.94
C ALA A 158 0.15 -17.55 2.52
N ARG A 159 -0.85 -18.05 1.78
CA ARG A 159 -1.63 -19.23 2.15
C ARG A 159 -0.78 -20.50 2.14
N ALA A 160 0.01 -20.71 1.09
CA ALA A 160 0.88 -21.90 0.98
C ALA A 160 1.96 -21.93 2.06
N ALA A 161 2.52 -20.77 2.41
CA ALA A 161 3.50 -20.63 3.48
C ALA A 161 2.87 -20.63 4.88
N ASN A 162 1.53 -20.49 4.98
CA ASN A 162 0.77 -20.24 6.20
C ASN A 162 1.40 -19.12 7.04
N LEU A 163 1.57 -17.95 6.42
CA LEU A 163 2.09 -16.75 7.06
C LEU A 163 1.00 -15.68 7.18
N SER A 164 0.85 -15.14 8.38
CA SER A 164 0.08 -13.94 8.66
C SER A 164 0.75 -12.68 8.11
N ALA A 165 0.00 -11.57 8.10
CA ALA A 165 0.54 -10.27 7.68
C ALA A 165 1.69 -9.80 8.57
N ASP A 166 1.64 -10.07 9.87
CA ASP A 166 2.69 -9.71 10.82
C ASP A 166 3.95 -10.53 10.56
N GLU A 167 3.84 -11.84 10.43
CA GLU A 167 5.00 -12.70 10.18
C GLU A 167 5.65 -12.39 8.81
N LEU A 168 4.84 -12.15 7.79
CA LEU A 168 5.34 -11.75 6.48
C LEU A 168 6.00 -10.36 6.51
N SER A 169 5.44 -9.43 7.27
CA SER A 169 6.03 -8.11 7.53
C SER A 169 7.42 -8.25 8.18
N PHE A 170 7.55 -9.12 9.19
CA PHE A 170 8.81 -9.46 9.84
C PHE A 170 9.83 -10.09 8.88
N ALA A 171 9.39 -11.03 8.05
CA ALA A 171 10.26 -11.74 7.11
C ALA A 171 10.77 -10.83 5.98
N SER A 172 9.90 -9.96 5.46
CA SER A 172 10.18 -9.10 4.31
C SER A 172 10.79 -7.75 4.67
N GLY A 173 10.68 -7.30 5.92
CA GLY A 173 11.10 -5.96 6.33
C GLY A 173 10.22 -4.84 5.74
N VAL A 174 8.96 -5.15 5.48
CA VAL A 174 7.92 -4.22 5.02
C VAL A 174 6.97 -3.97 6.20
N GLY A 175 6.55 -2.72 6.43
CA GLY A 175 5.66 -2.41 7.56
C GLY A 175 4.29 -3.12 7.49
N CYS A 176 3.74 -3.49 8.63
CA CYS A 176 2.53 -4.34 8.74
C CYS A 176 1.33 -3.82 7.95
N ASP A 177 1.10 -2.49 7.95
CA ASP A 177 -0.01 -1.87 7.22
C ASP A 177 0.10 -2.06 5.70
N ALA A 178 1.32 -1.96 5.17
CA ALA A 178 1.58 -2.15 3.74
C ALA A 178 1.45 -3.63 3.37
N THR A 179 1.92 -4.54 4.23
CA THR A 179 1.74 -5.99 4.08
C THR A 179 0.27 -6.38 4.11
N GLY A 180 -0.50 -5.87 5.08
CA GLY A 180 -1.94 -6.10 5.18
C GLY A 180 -2.69 -5.62 3.94
N LYS A 181 -2.41 -4.40 3.46
CA LYS A 181 -2.97 -3.91 2.20
C LYS A 181 -2.57 -4.76 0.99
N ALA A 182 -1.36 -5.31 0.98
CA ALA A 182 -0.90 -6.21 -0.07
C ALA A 182 -1.64 -7.56 -0.08
N LEU A 183 -1.98 -8.08 1.10
CA LEU A 183 -2.68 -9.36 1.25
C LEU A 183 -4.21 -9.24 1.15
N ILE A 184 -4.81 -8.09 1.47
CA ILE A 184 -6.28 -7.92 1.45
C ILE A 184 -6.78 -7.51 0.06
N LEU A 185 -6.07 -6.61 -0.62
CA LEU A 185 -6.54 -6.07 -1.91
C LEU A 185 -6.28 -7.08 -3.03
N ALA A 186 -7.35 -7.54 -3.69
CA ALA A 186 -7.24 -8.45 -4.84
C ALA A 186 -6.71 -7.73 -6.10
N ALA A 187 -7.03 -6.45 -6.29
CA ALA A 187 -6.63 -5.70 -7.47
C ALA A 187 -5.18 -5.19 -7.40
N ASP A 188 -4.42 -5.36 -8.48
CA ASP A 188 -3.01 -4.95 -8.55
C ASP A 188 -2.78 -3.44 -8.34
N GLY A 189 -3.78 -2.61 -8.67
CA GLY A 189 -3.77 -1.17 -8.43
C GLY A 189 -2.54 -0.51 -9.05
N ARG A 190 -1.65 0.04 -8.23
CA ARG A 190 -0.40 0.69 -8.69
C ARG A 190 0.60 -0.25 -9.39
N LEU A 191 0.41 -1.57 -9.31
CA LEU A 191 1.21 -2.57 -10.03
C LEU A 191 0.65 -2.87 -11.44
N MET A 192 -0.60 -2.47 -11.73
CA MET A 192 -1.23 -2.73 -13.04
C MET A 192 -0.46 -2.15 -14.23
N PRO A 193 0.12 -0.93 -14.17
CA PRO A 193 0.90 -0.41 -15.28
C PRO A 193 2.12 -1.26 -15.63
N LEU A 194 2.76 -1.88 -14.63
CA LEU A 194 3.87 -2.79 -14.87
C LEU A 194 3.42 -4.03 -15.62
N ARG A 195 2.31 -4.65 -15.21
CA ARG A 195 1.76 -5.84 -15.89
C ARG A 195 1.40 -5.55 -17.34
N ARG A 196 0.76 -4.41 -17.59
CA ARG A 196 0.41 -3.96 -18.95
C ARG A 196 1.64 -3.70 -19.81
N LEU A 197 2.65 -3.03 -19.24
CA LEU A 197 3.91 -2.78 -19.94
C LEU A 197 4.63 -4.09 -20.30
N LEU A 198 4.71 -5.04 -19.37
CA LEU A 198 5.29 -6.36 -19.65
C LEU A 198 4.50 -7.11 -20.73
N ALA A 199 3.17 -7.09 -20.67
CA ALA A 199 2.33 -7.71 -21.70
C ALA A 199 2.57 -7.09 -23.09
N ALA A 200 2.64 -5.77 -23.19
CA ALA A 200 2.95 -5.06 -24.45
C ALA A 200 4.35 -5.39 -24.99
N LEU A 201 5.30 -5.66 -24.10
CA LEU A 201 6.66 -6.08 -24.45
C LEU A 201 6.76 -7.58 -24.79
N ASP A 202 5.64 -8.31 -24.81
CA ASP A 202 5.59 -9.76 -24.97
C ASP A 202 6.43 -10.48 -23.89
N ALA A 203 6.52 -9.88 -22.70
CA ALA A 203 7.18 -10.44 -21.54
C ALA A 203 6.14 -10.92 -20.51
N ARG A 204 6.50 -11.94 -19.73
CA ARG A 204 5.69 -12.46 -18.62
C ARG A 204 6.49 -12.46 -17.33
N LEU A 205 5.77 -12.31 -16.21
CA LEU A 205 6.36 -12.38 -14.88
C LEU A 205 6.17 -13.80 -14.33
N GLU A 206 7.25 -14.39 -13.83
CA GLU A 206 7.24 -15.70 -13.18
C GLU A 206 7.81 -15.57 -11.77
N LEU A 207 7.29 -16.39 -10.86
CA LEU A 207 7.83 -16.58 -9.51
C LEU A 207 8.43 -17.98 -9.45
N HIS A 208 9.73 -18.07 -9.22
CA HIS A 208 10.43 -19.34 -9.04
C HIS A 208 10.57 -19.60 -7.55
N LEU A 209 9.97 -20.68 -7.07
CA LEU A 209 9.92 -21.04 -5.66
C LEU A 209 11.15 -21.87 -5.25
N PRO A 210 11.52 -21.88 -3.96
CA PRO A 210 12.63 -22.71 -3.47
C PRO A 210 12.45 -24.22 -3.73
N SER A 211 11.22 -24.68 -3.86
CA SER A 211 10.88 -26.07 -4.23
C SER A 211 11.17 -26.42 -5.69
N GLY A 212 11.52 -25.44 -6.53
CA GLY A 212 11.61 -25.59 -7.99
C GLY A 212 10.28 -25.36 -8.72
N ALA A 213 9.16 -25.23 -8.00
CA ALA A 213 7.87 -24.90 -8.60
C ALA A 213 7.86 -23.50 -9.20
N ARG A 214 7.04 -23.31 -10.24
CA ARG A 214 6.94 -22.07 -11.00
C ARG A 214 5.50 -21.58 -11.02
N VAL A 215 5.31 -20.33 -10.61
CA VAL A 215 4.03 -19.64 -10.71
C VAL A 215 4.14 -18.59 -11.81
N VAL A 216 3.33 -18.74 -12.85
CA VAL A 216 3.24 -17.77 -13.94
C VAL A 216 2.20 -16.73 -13.56
N ILE A 217 2.53 -15.45 -13.70
CA ILE A 217 1.53 -14.39 -13.58
C ILE A 217 0.96 -14.14 -14.97
N ALA A 218 -0.33 -14.38 -15.11
CA ALA A 218 -1.05 -14.24 -16.36
C ALA A 218 -0.79 -12.89 -16.99
N ARG A 219 -0.64 -12.88 -18.32
CA ARG A 219 -0.53 -11.62 -19.06
C ARG A 219 -1.81 -10.82 -18.89
N CYS A 220 -1.66 -9.50 -18.87
CA CYS A 220 -2.82 -8.62 -18.87
C CYS A 220 -3.19 -8.37 -20.32
N ASP A 221 -4.44 -8.65 -20.70
CA ASP A 221 -4.95 -8.19 -21.99
C ASP A 221 -4.97 -6.65 -22.00
N ALA A 222 -4.43 -6.06 -23.06
CA ALA A 222 -4.30 -4.61 -23.20
C ALA A 222 -5.68 -3.91 -23.28
N THR A 223 -6.75 -4.66 -23.58
CA THR A 223 -8.08 -4.16 -23.93
C THR A 223 -9.13 -4.30 -22.83
N ALA A 224 -8.86 -4.99 -21.72
CA ALA A 224 -9.83 -5.18 -20.63
C ALA A 224 -9.92 -3.96 -19.69
N TYR A 225 -10.05 -2.76 -20.26
CA TYR A 225 -10.59 -1.60 -19.55
C TYR A 225 -11.95 -1.25 -20.15
N GLU A 226 -12.83 -2.24 -20.22
CA GLU A 226 -14.26 -1.93 -20.22
C GLU A 226 -14.61 -1.35 -18.84
N HIS A 227 -15.30 -0.23 -18.90
CA HIS A 227 -15.89 0.50 -17.80
C HIS A 227 -16.71 -0.42 -16.87
N THR A 228 -16.07 -1.05 -15.90
CA THR A 228 -16.74 -1.57 -14.69
C THR A 228 -16.83 -0.46 -13.65
N SER A 229 -17.41 0.65 -14.09
CA SER A 229 -17.92 1.72 -13.26
C SER A 229 -19.11 2.35 -13.98
N SER A 230 -20.19 1.59 -14.12
CA SER A 230 -21.61 2.02 -14.15
C SER A 230 -22.45 1.04 -14.98
N ALA A 231 -23.10 0.06 -14.34
CA ALA A 231 -24.29 -0.61 -14.88
C ALA A 231 -24.93 -1.52 -13.81
N ASN A 232 -25.38 -0.94 -12.70
CA ASN A 232 -26.56 -1.44 -11.99
C ASN A 232 -27.63 -0.37 -12.12
N SER A 233 -28.33 -0.37 -13.25
CA SER A 233 -29.59 0.34 -13.44
C SER A 233 -30.45 -0.46 -14.41
N ALA A 234 -31.42 -1.14 -13.84
CA ALA A 234 -32.60 -1.74 -14.45
C ALA A 234 -33.57 -1.94 -13.27
N THR A 235 -34.79 -1.44 -13.20
CA THR A 235 -35.79 -1.00 -14.18
C THR A 235 -36.82 -0.19 -13.35
N THR A 236 -37.56 0.80 -13.84
CA THR A 236 -38.95 0.63 -14.36
C THR A 236 -39.53 2.00 -14.81
N THR A 237 -39.90 2.07 -16.11
CA THR A 237 -40.93 2.90 -16.81
C THR A 237 -41.29 4.32 -16.32
N ARG A 238 -41.06 5.40 -17.09
CA ARG A 238 -41.90 5.95 -18.20
C ARG A 238 -43.40 5.96 -17.84
N THR A 239 -44.12 7.07 -17.62
CA THR A 239 -44.42 8.20 -18.53
C THR A 239 -45.43 9.12 -17.81
N THR A 240 -45.26 10.45 -17.81
CA THR A 240 -46.28 11.48 -18.18
C THR A 240 -45.76 12.90 -17.89
N ARG A 241 -45.91 13.78 -18.89
CA ARG A 241 -45.68 15.24 -18.85
C ARG A 241 -46.59 15.93 -17.84
N SER A 242 -46.08 16.95 -17.13
CA SER A 242 -46.73 18.27 -16.99
C SER A 242 -45.86 19.27 -16.20
N ILE A 243 -45.46 20.35 -16.88
CA ILE A 243 -45.51 21.76 -16.46
C ILE A 243 -44.86 22.19 -15.11
N ARG A 244 -43.78 22.97 -15.28
CA ARG A 244 -43.32 24.18 -14.56
C ARG A 244 -43.16 24.19 -13.04
N GLN A 245 -42.07 24.87 -12.70
CA GLN A 245 -41.83 25.73 -11.53
C GLN A 245 -41.14 25.14 -10.30
N ASP A 246 -40.17 25.93 -9.88
CA ASP A 246 -39.57 26.08 -8.56
C ASP A 246 -38.49 25.12 -8.08
N ARG A 247 -37.25 25.62 -8.22
CA ARG A 247 -36.31 25.80 -7.12
C ARG A 247 -36.74 25.15 -5.79
N ALA A 248 -36.18 23.97 -5.49
CA ALA A 248 -35.73 23.63 -4.14
C ALA A 248 -34.96 22.30 -4.15
N GLN A 249 -33.69 22.40 -3.77
CA GLN A 249 -33.02 21.51 -2.82
C GLN A 249 -33.27 20.00 -2.95
N HIS A 250 -32.32 19.32 -3.61
CA HIS A 250 -32.06 17.91 -3.39
C HIS A 250 -31.47 17.72 -1.97
N ASP A 251 -32.29 17.22 -1.05
CA ASP A 251 -31.87 16.80 0.28
C ASP A 251 -31.37 15.35 0.20
N GLY A 252 -30.04 15.18 0.11
CA GLY A 252 -29.34 13.90 0.15
C GLY A 252 -28.87 13.61 1.57
N SER A 253 -29.62 12.80 2.30
CA SER A 253 -29.27 12.30 3.64
C SER A 253 -28.06 11.36 3.58
N ALA A 254 -26.87 11.92 3.83
CA ALA A 254 -25.70 11.21 4.36
C ALA A 254 -24.77 12.17 5.11
N SER A 255 -24.67 11.98 6.43
CA SER A 255 -23.66 12.57 7.33
C SER A 255 -23.66 14.11 7.45
N ARG A 256 -24.64 14.65 8.19
CA ARG A 256 -24.65 16.04 8.65
C ARG A 256 -23.37 16.38 9.42
N SER A 257 -22.54 17.29 8.89
CA SER A 257 -21.56 18.01 9.70
C SER A 257 -22.34 18.82 10.75
N ARG A 258 -21.93 18.76 12.02
CA ARG A 258 -22.57 19.56 13.09
C ARG A 258 -22.21 21.05 13.01
N LEU A 259 -21.17 21.39 12.25
CA LEU A 259 -20.72 22.75 12.02
C LEU A 259 -20.79 23.05 10.52
N ASP A 260 -21.29 24.23 10.19
CA ASP A 260 -21.30 24.76 8.84
C ASP A 260 -19.88 25.12 8.36
N ARG A 261 -19.68 25.24 7.05
CA ARG A 261 -18.38 25.56 6.43
C ARG A 261 -17.80 26.86 6.97
N ASP A 262 -18.63 27.88 7.17
CA ASP A 262 -18.22 29.19 7.67
C ASP A 262 -17.80 29.12 9.14
N GLU A 263 -18.43 28.24 9.91
CA GLU A 263 -18.11 27.99 11.31
C GLU A 263 -16.77 27.26 11.46
N VAL A 264 -16.47 26.31 10.57
CA VAL A 264 -15.15 25.67 10.48
C VAL A 264 -14.06 26.69 10.12
N LEU A 265 -14.33 27.64 9.22
CA LEU A 265 -13.40 28.71 8.85
C LEU A 265 -13.19 29.70 9.99
N ARG A 266 -14.24 30.07 10.72
CA ARG A 266 -14.17 30.93 11.91
C ARG A 266 -13.27 30.33 13.00
N LEU A 267 -13.43 29.04 13.30
CA LEU A 267 -12.55 28.33 14.24
C LEU A 267 -11.12 28.19 13.70
N TYR A 268 -10.97 28.06 12.38
CA TYR A 268 -9.68 28.04 11.70
C TYR A 268 -8.98 29.41 11.70
N ASP A 269 -9.72 30.51 11.74
CA ASP A 269 -9.14 31.85 11.86
C ASP A 269 -8.85 32.20 13.32
N ALA A 270 -9.67 31.73 14.26
CA ALA A 270 -9.50 31.92 15.71
C ALA A 270 -8.34 31.13 16.34
N GLY A 271 -7.46 30.51 15.56
CA GLY A 271 -6.26 29.86 16.11
C GLY A 271 -6.46 28.43 16.66
N LEU A 272 -7.68 27.87 16.71
CA LEU A 272 -7.91 26.56 17.35
C LEU A 272 -7.14 25.39 16.69
N PRO A 273 -6.68 24.40 17.47
CA PRO A 273 -6.08 23.17 16.95
C PRO A 273 -6.99 22.42 15.97
N ILE A 274 -6.44 22.01 14.82
CA ILE A 274 -7.18 21.30 13.75
C ILE A 274 -7.80 20.00 14.24
N THR A 275 -7.19 19.35 15.23
CA THR A 275 -7.72 18.15 15.89
C THR A 275 -9.03 18.43 16.63
N GLN A 276 -9.14 19.58 17.30
CA GLN A 276 -10.34 20.00 18.01
C GLN A 276 -11.44 20.41 17.02
N ILE A 277 -11.10 21.18 15.98
CA ILE A 277 -12.05 21.57 14.92
C ILE A 277 -12.65 20.33 14.24
N ALA A 278 -11.81 19.35 13.89
CA ALA A 278 -12.25 18.08 13.29
C ALA A 278 -13.21 17.30 14.21
N SER A 279 -12.90 17.26 15.51
CA SER A 279 -13.73 16.58 16.51
C SER A 279 -15.09 17.26 16.69
N SER A 280 -15.13 18.59 16.77
CA SER A 280 -16.37 19.36 16.97
C SER A 280 -17.26 19.35 15.73
N ALA A 281 -16.66 19.37 14.53
CA ALA A 281 -17.40 19.36 13.27
C ALA A 281 -17.84 17.95 12.83
N GLY A 282 -17.31 16.89 13.44
CA GLY A 282 -17.57 15.50 13.02
C GLY A 282 -16.97 15.15 11.65
N ILE A 283 -15.87 15.83 11.26
CA ILE A 283 -15.22 15.67 9.95
C ILE A 283 -13.73 15.33 10.11
N SER A 284 -13.13 14.74 9.08
CA SER A 284 -11.70 14.41 9.13
C SER A 284 -10.81 15.66 9.14
N ARG A 285 -9.61 15.58 9.73
CA ARG A 285 -8.61 16.67 9.71
C ARG A 285 -8.24 17.08 8.28
N GLN A 286 -8.25 16.13 7.34
CA GLN A 286 -8.02 16.39 5.92
C GLN A 286 -9.13 17.23 5.31
N ARG A 287 -10.40 17.03 5.73
CA ARG A 287 -11.53 17.83 5.29
C ARG A 287 -11.44 19.27 5.79
N VAL A 288 -11.01 19.49 7.04
CA VAL A 288 -10.74 20.84 7.58
C VAL A 288 -9.68 21.57 6.75
N HIS A 289 -8.58 20.89 6.40
CA HIS A 289 -7.56 21.45 5.50
C HIS A 289 -8.08 21.74 4.09
N ALA A 290 -8.91 20.87 3.54
CA ALA A 290 -9.52 21.08 2.23
C ALA A 290 -10.45 22.31 2.23
N ILE A 291 -11.25 22.49 3.29
CA ILE A 291 -12.12 23.65 3.48
C ILE A 291 -11.27 24.94 3.57
N ALA A 292 -10.26 24.97 4.44
CA ALA A 292 -9.37 26.13 4.58
C ALA A 292 -8.64 26.48 3.26
N LYS A 293 -8.12 25.46 2.56
CA LYS A 293 -7.45 25.65 1.27
C LYS A 293 -8.41 26.16 0.19
N SER A 294 -9.65 25.66 0.14
CA SER A 294 -10.67 26.11 -0.80
C SER A 294 -11.12 27.56 -0.57
N ALA A 295 -10.91 28.09 0.64
CA ALA A 295 -11.20 29.47 1.02
C ALA A 295 -9.97 30.38 0.96
N GLY A 296 -8.88 29.94 0.31
CA GLY A 296 -7.67 30.74 0.14
C GLY A 296 -6.79 30.89 1.39
N ARG A 297 -7.05 30.14 2.48
CA ARG A 297 -6.25 30.22 3.71
C ARG A 297 -4.97 29.42 3.60
N THR A 298 -3.85 30.02 4.05
CA THR A 298 -2.54 29.38 4.07
C THR A 298 -2.52 28.22 5.06
N LEU A 299 -1.96 27.08 4.63
CA LEU A 299 -1.85 25.90 5.48
C LEU A 299 -0.95 26.23 6.69
N ARG A 300 -1.52 26.18 7.92
CA ARG A 300 -0.80 26.48 9.17
C ARG A 300 0.56 25.78 9.36
N ARG A 301 0.82 24.66 8.69
CA ARG A 301 2.16 24.02 8.68
C ARG A 301 3.25 24.91 8.08
N VAL A 302 2.89 25.76 7.12
CA VAL A 302 3.81 26.74 6.49
C VAL A 302 4.07 27.91 7.43
N VAL A 303 3.07 28.33 8.20
CA VAL A 303 3.19 29.44 9.18
C VAL A 303 4.05 29.04 10.38
N VAL A 304 3.89 27.81 10.91
CA VAL A 304 4.71 27.30 12.03
C VAL A 304 6.16 27.04 11.61
N ALA A 305 6.38 26.58 10.37
CA ALA A 305 7.73 26.42 9.83
C ALA A 305 8.43 27.78 9.67
N ALA A 306 7.72 28.79 9.14
CA ALA A 306 8.26 30.13 8.98
C ALA A 306 8.54 30.83 10.33
N ALA A 307 7.69 30.62 11.35
CA ALA A 307 7.90 31.15 12.69
C ALA A 307 9.15 30.53 13.35
N ARG A 308 9.33 29.21 13.27
CA ARG A 308 10.52 28.52 13.79
C ARG A 308 11.81 28.92 13.07
N SER A 309 11.73 29.21 11.77
CA SER A 309 12.89 29.70 11.01
C SER A 309 13.28 31.13 11.38
N ARG A 310 12.33 31.99 11.79
CA ARG A 310 12.64 33.33 12.31
C ARG A 310 13.19 33.29 13.73
N GLU A 311 12.59 32.48 14.60
CA GLU A 311 13.06 32.28 15.97
C GLU A 311 14.48 31.66 16.00
N ALA A 312 14.77 30.71 15.10
CA ALA A 312 16.11 30.18 14.93
C ALA A 312 17.13 31.21 14.39
N ALA A 313 16.68 32.19 13.60
CA ALA A 313 17.54 33.26 13.10
C ALA A 313 17.85 34.32 14.17
N GLU A 314 16.90 34.61 15.07
CA GLU A 314 17.10 35.52 16.21
C GLU A 314 17.99 34.90 17.31
N ILE A 315 17.95 33.58 17.50
CA ILE A 315 18.84 32.87 18.45
C ILE A 315 20.28 32.79 17.94
N LEU A 316 20.50 32.89 16.62
CA LEU A 316 21.81 32.78 15.97
C LEU A 316 22.44 34.14 15.60
N ALA A 317 21.76 35.25 15.90
CA ALA A 317 22.27 36.62 15.77
C ALA A 317 22.76 37.14 17.12
#